data_AF-A0A1B8Y4P9-F1
#
_entry.id   AF-A0A1B8Y4P9-F1
#
_cell.length_a   1.000
_cell.length_b   1.000
_cell.length_c   1.000
_cell.angle_alpha   90.00
_cell.angle_beta   90.00
_cell.angle_gamma   90.00
#
_symmetry.space_group_name_H-M   'P 1'
#
loop_
_entity.id
_entity.type
_entity.pdbx_description
1 polymer ?
#
loop_
_entity_poly.entity_id
_entity_poly.type
_entity_poly.pdbx_seq_one_letter_code
_entity_poly.pdbx_strand_id
1 'polypeptide(L)'
;MNEPYAGEIRGMAKTIGVSVGDVVLLNLCYEATAFCTSIIAEDTNGNIYHGRNLDYFFPDLLRKITMDLNFIRNGQIAYTGTTFLGYVGLWTGQSPYKFTLSGDARERGGGWWKNAISAFLKRYSMVSWLMRDALSDATDFEAAALQLSKTPIIAEVYYIMAGTQPNEGVVITRNRAGPADIWPLDSLRGEWFHVETNYDHWLAPPPSDDRRTPAIKAMNETGQANINADTLYKVLSVKPVLNSITVYTTVMSAAFPQNYTTWIREV
;
A
#
# COMPACT_ATOMS: atom_id res chain seq x y z
N MET A 1 -1.76 -20.87 -8.17
CA MET A 1 -2.20 -19.54 -8.61
C MET A 1 -3.59 -19.67 -9.17
N ASN A 2 -4.50 -18.82 -8.73
CA ASN A 2 -5.88 -18.78 -9.22
C ASN A 2 -5.98 -17.76 -10.37
N GLU A 3 -7.03 -17.85 -11.16
CA GLU A 3 -7.41 -16.76 -12.07
C GLU A 3 -7.87 -15.53 -11.25
N PRO A 4 -7.68 -14.29 -11.75
CA PRO A 4 -7.15 -13.94 -13.09
C PRO A 4 -5.61 -13.93 -13.18
N TYR A 5 -4.92 -14.04 -12.05
CA TYR A 5 -3.46 -13.85 -11.97
C TYR A 5 -2.67 -14.85 -12.84
N ALA A 6 -3.10 -16.12 -12.88
CA ALA A 6 -2.46 -17.13 -13.71
C ALA A 6 -2.59 -16.83 -15.22
N GLY A 7 -3.74 -16.35 -15.67
CA GLY A 7 -3.95 -15.89 -17.05
C GLY A 7 -3.08 -14.68 -17.40
N GLU A 8 -3.06 -13.67 -16.53
CA GLU A 8 -2.28 -12.45 -16.74
C GLU A 8 -0.77 -12.72 -16.79
N ILE A 9 -0.23 -13.51 -15.87
CA ILE A 9 1.19 -13.91 -15.86
C ILE A 9 1.56 -14.63 -17.17
N ARG A 10 0.71 -15.55 -17.64
CA ARG A 10 0.93 -16.26 -18.92
C ARG A 10 0.89 -15.30 -20.11
N GLY A 11 -0.04 -14.34 -20.10
CA GLY A 11 -0.16 -13.32 -21.13
C GLY A 11 1.06 -12.42 -21.22
N MET A 12 1.57 -11.96 -20.07
CA MET A 12 2.78 -11.14 -19.99
C MET A 12 4.02 -11.93 -20.43
N ALA A 13 4.20 -13.15 -19.93
CA ALA A 13 5.32 -14.01 -20.31
C ALA A 13 5.40 -14.21 -21.83
N LYS A 14 4.25 -14.53 -22.45
CA LYS A 14 4.13 -14.68 -23.91
C LYS A 14 4.46 -13.40 -24.67
N THR A 15 3.99 -12.24 -24.19
CA THR A 15 4.16 -10.95 -24.87
C THR A 15 5.59 -10.43 -24.76
N ILE A 16 6.22 -10.57 -23.60
CA ILE A 16 7.59 -10.09 -23.33
C ILE A 16 8.63 -11.08 -23.89
N GLY A 17 8.27 -12.34 -24.13
CA GLY A 17 9.17 -13.37 -24.64
C GLY A 17 10.06 -13.98 -23.55
N VAL A 18 9.55 -14.05 -22.31
CA VAL A 18 10.24 -14.66 -21.15
C VAL A 18 9.49 -15.89 -20.66
N SER A 19 10.10 -16.69 -19.79
CA SER A 19 9.40 -17.86 -19.25
C SER A 19 8.32 -17.45 -18.26
N VAL A 20 7.26 -18.27 -18.14
CA VAL A 20 6.24 -18.10 -17.09
C VAL A 20 6.90 -18.12 -15.70
N GLY A 21 7.93 -18.95 -15.51
CA GLY A 21 8.68 -19.04 -14.27
C GLY A 21 9.36 -17.72 -13.88
N ASP A 22 9.93 -17.00 -14.85
CA ASP A 22 10.58 -15.72 -14.60
C ASP A 22 9.57 -14.65 -14.16
N VAL A 23 8.38 -14.62 -14.76
CA VAL A 23 7.32 -13.68 -14.37
C VAL A 23 6.75 -14.02 -12.99
N VAL A 24 6.61 -15.31 -12.66
CA VAL A 24 6.22 -15.75 -11.31
C VAL A 24 7.27 -15.34 -10.28
N LEU A 25 8.55 -15.56 -10.58
CA LEU A 25 9.65 -15.17 -9.70
C LEU A 25 9.68 -13.66 -9.49
N LEU A 26 9.52 -12.88 -10.56
CA LEU A 26 9.40 -11.42 -10.49
C LEU A 26 8.28 -10.99 -9.54
N ASN A 27 7.09 -11.60 -9.67
CA ASN A 27 5.95 -11.31 -8.79
C ASN A 27 6.24 -11.70 -7.34
N LEU A 28 6.96 -12.80 -7.08
CA LEU A 28 7.39 -13.18 -5.73
C LEU A 28 8.46 -12.24 -5.16
N CYS A 29 9.39 -11.74 -5.98
CA CYS A 29 10.41 -10.79 -5.53
C CYS A 29 9.77 -9.53 -4.98
N TYR A 30 8.76 -8.99 -5.67
CA TYR A 30 8.00 -7.82 -5.20
C TYR A 30 7.29 -8.02 -3.86
N GLU A 31 7.03 -9.27 -3.43
CA GLU A 31 6.47 -9.62 -2.12
C GLU A 31 7.51 -9.70 -0.99
N ALA A 32 8.81 -9.71 -1.34
CA ALA A 32 9.85 -10.10 -0.40
C ALA A 32 10.50 -8.92 0.33
N THR A 33 10.61 -7.75 -0.29
CA THR A 33 11.39 -6.62 0.26
C THR A 33 10.82 -5.29 -0.20
N ALA A 34 10.07 -4.57 0.65
CA ALA A 34 9.67 -3.19 0.35
C ALA A 34 9.80 -2.33 1.60
N PHE A 35 10.48 -1.19 1.49
CA PHE A 35 10.46 -0.17 2.51
C PHE A 35 9.35 0.82 2.13
N CYS A 36 8.61 1.35 3.09
CA CYS A 36 7.47 2.19 2.78
C CYS A 36 7.27 3.24 3.86
N THR A 37 6.56 4.30 3.51
CA THR A 37 5.90 5.17 4.49
C THR A 37 4.51 5.45 3.98
N SER A 38 3.50 5.15 4.78
CA SER A 38 2.10 5.35 4.46
C SER A 38 1.43 6.17 5.55
N ILE A 39 0.62 7.14 5.14
CA ILE A 39 -0.02 8.11 6.02
C ILE A 39 -1.49 8.21 5.64
N ILE A 40 -2.36 8.11 6.65
CA ILE A 40 -3.78 8.44 6.57
C ILE A 40 -4.05 9.63 7.48
N ALA A 41 -4.87 10.57 7.03
CA ALA A 41 -5.19 11.76 7.79
C ALA A 41 -6.62 12.26 7.50
N GLU A 42 -7.26 12.79 8.52
CA GLU A 42 -8.57 13.44 8.47
C GLU A 42 -8.43 14.95 8.69
N ASP A 43 -8.95 15.78 7.77
CA ASP A 43 -9.00 17.23 7.99
C ASP A 43 -10.13 17.65 8.94
N THR A 44 -10.20 18.93 9.28
CA THR A 44 -11.23 19.46 10.19
C THR A 44 -12.66 19.40 9.63
N ASN A 45 -12.83 19.12 8.33
CA ASN A 45 -14.13 18.94 7.69
C ASN A 45 -14.52 17.45 7.60
N GLY A 46 -13.66 16.54 8.09
CA GLY A 46 -13.87 15.10 8.03
C GLY A 46 -13.49 14.46 6.69
N ASN A 47 -12.77 15.18 5.82
CA ASN A 47 -12.26 14.57 4.58
C ASN A 47 -11.03 13.71 4.90
N ILE A 48 -10.98 12.51 4.31
CA ILE A 48 -9.85 11.59 4.48
C ILE A 48 -8.88 11.70 3.30
N TYR A 49 -7.59 11.84 3.61
CA TYR A 49 -6.48 11.81 2.68
C TYR A 49 -5.57 10.63 2.99
N HIS A 50 -5.02 10.03 1.94
CA HIS A 50 -4.11 8.90 2.04
C HIS A 50 -2.93 9.13 1.11
N GLY A 51 -1.72 9.06 1.65
CA GLY A 51 -0.50 9.25 0.89
C GLY A 51 0.53 8.21 1.25
N ARG A 52 1.39 7.85 0.31
CA ARG A 52 2.45 6.87 0.53
C ARG A 52 3.69 7.12 -0.32
N ASN A 53 4.85 6.76 0.22
CA ASN A 53 6.08 6.48 -0.52
C ASN A 53 6.26 4.97 -0.64
N LEU A 54 6.62 4.51 -1.84
CA LEU A 54 7.17 3.17 -2.02
C LEU A 54 8.68 3.26 -2.23
N ASP A 55 9.41 2.63 -1.32
CA ASP A 55 10.86 2.54 -1.32
C ASP A 55 11.28 1.10 -1.65
N TYR A 56 12.22 0.93 -2.59
CA TYR A 56 12.59 -0.40 -3.06
C TYR A 56 14.03 -0.42 -3.58
N PHE A 57 14.67 -1.58 -3.54
CA PHE A 57 15.97 -1.78 -4.18
C PHE A 57 15.89 -1.59 -5.70
N PHE A 58 17.00 -1.20 -6.33
CA PHE A 58 17.04 -0.91 -7.78
C PHE A 58 16.01 0.15 -8.23
N PRO A 59 15.92 1.30 -7.53
CA PRO A 59 14.88 2.28 -7.79
C PRO A 59 14.97 2.83 -9.23
N ASP A 60 16.17 2.95 -9.82
CA ASP A 60 16.36 3.44 -11.20
C ASP A 60 15.66 2.59 -12.26
N LEU A 61 15.54 1.28 -12.04
CA LEU A 61 14.78 0.40 -12.93
C LEU A 61 13.28 0.58 -12.67
N LEU A 62 12.88 0.51 -11.41
CA LEU A 62 11.46 0.53 -11.02
C LEU A 62 10.78 1.85 -11.38
N ARG A 63 11.50 2.98 -11.26
CA ARG A 63 11.04 4.31 -11.70
C ARG A 63 10.62 4.29 -13.18
N LYS A 64 11.38 3.62 -14.06
CA LYS A 64 11.11 3.57 -15.51
C LYS A 64 9.92 2.71 -15.90
N ILE A 65 9.52 1.79 -15.03
CA ILE A 65 8.43 0.84 -15.29
C ILE A 65 7.23 1.03 -14.35
N THR A 66 7.24 2.08 -13.54
CA THR A 66 6.11 2.48 -12.69
C THR A 66 4.98 3.01 -13.57
N MET A 67 3.75 2.57 -13.30
CA MET A 67 2.57 3.00 -14.04
C MET A 67 1.33 3.02 -13.15
N ASP A 68 0.46 4.00 -13.39
CA ASP A 68 -0.91 4.01 -12.90
C ASP A 68 -1.81 3.31 -13.92
N LEU A 69 -2.64 2.38 -13.44
CA LEU A 69 -3.56 1.59 -14.25
C LEU A 69 -4.99 1.80 -13.78
N ASN A 70 -5.88 2.10 -14.73
CA ASN A 70 -7.33 2.09 -14.53
C ASN A 70 -7.89 0.73 -14.95
N PHE A 71 -8.42 -0.03 -14.00
CA PHE A 71 -9.06 -1.32 -14.26
C PHE A 71 -10.52 -1.08 -14.61
N ILE A 72 -10.91 -1.42 -15.84
CA ILE A 72 -12.24 -1.11 -16.39
C ILE A 72 -13.18 -2.31 -16.27
N ARG A 73 -14.38 -2.10 -15.74
CA ARG A 73 -15.48 -3.07 -15.73
C ARG A 73 -16.72 -2.40 -16.29
N ASN A 74 -17.37 -3.00 -17.29
CA ASN A 74 -18.57 -2.45 -17.94
C ASN A 74 -18.41 -0.99 -18.44
N GLY A 75 -17.22 -0.66 -18.96
CA GLY A 75 -16.93 0.69 -19.49
C GLY A 75 -16.66 1.77 -18.44
N GLN A 76 -16.63 1.42 -17.15
CA GLN A 76 -16.34 2.34 -16.05
C GLN A 76 -15.08 1.91 -15.28
N ILE A 77 -14.38 2.86 -14.66
CA ILE A 77 -13.24 2.57 -13.78
C ILE A 77 -13.78 1.86 -12.54
N ALA A 78 -13.42 0.58 -12.38
CA ALA A 78 -13.75 -0.21 -11.19
C ALA A 78 -12.80 0.12 -10.04
N TYR A 79 -11.51 0.25 -10.34
CA TYR A 79 -10.48 0.70 -9.42
C TYR A 79 -9.25 1.20 -10.19
N THR A 80 -8.42 1.99 -9.51
CA THR A 80 -7.13 2.49 -10.01
C THR A 80 -6.02 1.95 -9.13
N GLY A 81 -4.85 1.66 -9.68
CA GLY A 81 -3.70 1.27 -8.88
C GLY A 81 -2.37 1.63 -9.51
N THR A 82 -1.35 1.79 -8.68
CA THR A 82 0.04 2.00 -9.11
C THR A 82 0.80 0.70 -9.02
N THR A 83 1.43 0.31 -10.11
CA THR A 83 2.17 -0.95 -10.22
C THR A 83 3.39 -0.83 -11.13
N PHE A 84 4.08 -1.94 -11.34
CA PHE A 84 5.21 -2.05 -12.27
C PHE A 84 4.85 -2.91 -13.47
N LEU A 85 5.42 -2.60 -14.64
CA LEU A 85 5.31 -3.49 -15.81
C LEU A 85 5.79 -4.90 -15.44
N GLY A 86 4.96 -5.92 -15.70
CA GLY A 86 5.26 -7.32 -15.37
C GLY A 86 4.74 -7.78 -14.00
N TYR A 87 4.19 -6.87 -13.18
CA TYR A 87 3.63 -7.18 -11.87
C TYR A 87 2.10 -7.16 -11.89
N VAL A 88 1.45 -8.24 -11.42
CA VAL A 88 -0.02 -8.35 -11.42
C VAL A 88 -0.68 -7.93 -10.11
N GLY A 89 0.12 -7.74 -9.05
CA GLY A 89 -0.34 -7.25 -7.76
C GLY A 89 -0.46 -5.73 -7.70
N LEU A 90 -1.08 -5.22 -6.63
CA LEU A 90 -1.14 -3.79 -6.31
C LEU A 90 -0.68 -3.55 -4.87
N TRP A 91 0.35 -2.71 -4.71
CA TRP A 91 0.76 -2.16 -3.40
C TRP A 91 0.15 -0.79 -3.11
N THR A 92 -0.52 -0.20 -4.09
CA THR A 92 -1.26 1.06 -3.96
C THR A 92 -2.43 1.05 -4.90
N GLY A 93 -3.58 1.50 -4.41
CA GLY A 93 -4.71 1.77 -5.26
C GLY A 93 -5.89 2.39 -4.54
N GLN A 94 -6.91 2.69 -5.32
CA GLN A 94 -8.18 3.22 -4.85
C GLN A 94 -9.34 2.52 -5.54
N SER A 95 -10.40 2.30 -4.79
CA SER A 95 -11.73 1.98 -5.29
C SER A 95 -12.57 3.26 -5.20
N PRO A 96 -12.92 3.89 -6.34
CA PRO A 96 -13.59 5.19 -6.36
C PRO A 96 -14.84 5.24 -5.48
N TYR A 97 -14.95 6.27 -4.65
CA TYR A 97 -16.08 6.48 -3.72
C TYR A 97 -16.27 5.37 -2.67
N LYS A 98 -15.25 4.56 -2.43
CA LYS A 98 -15.28 3.50 -1.42
C LYS A 98 -14.11 3.58 -0.46
N PHE A 99 -12.89 3.30 -0.93
CA PHE A 99 -11.69 3.30 -0.10
C PHE A 99 -10.40 3.39 -0.92
N THR A 100 -9.33 3.74 -0.25
CA THR A 100 -7.94 3.76 -0.71
C THR A 100 -7.13 2.78 0.11
N LEU A 101 -6.09 2.20 -0.49
CA LEU A 101 -5.31 1.11 0.11
C LEU A 101 -3.83 1.23 -0.27
N SER A 102 -2.97 1.13 0.72
CA SER A 102 -1.53 0.95 0.55
C SER A 102 -1.03 -0.17 1.47
N GLY A 103 0.11 -0.75 1.11
CA GLY A 103 0.70 -1.87 1.83
C GLY A 103 2.17 -1.63 2.10
N ASP A 104 2.56 -1.86 3.35
CA ASP A 104 3.92 -1.68 3.82
C ASP A 104 4.46 -3.01 4.36
N ALA A 105 5.68 -3.39 3.97
CA ALA A 105 6.22 -4.68 4.40
C ALA A 105 6.49 -4.69 5.91
N ARG A 106 6.21 -5.85 6.53
CA ARG A 106 6.48 -6.09 7.95
C ARG A 106 7.54 -7.17 8.10
N GLU A 107 8.77 -6.76 8.41
CA GLU A 107 9.88 -7.71 8.59
C GLU A 107 10.18 -7.95 10.07
N ARG A 108 9.78 -9.12 10.58
CA ARG A 108 10.14 -9.61 11.93
C ARG A 108 11.21 -10.71 11.91
N GLY A 109 12.22 -10.59 11.05
CA GLY A 109 13.37 -11.51 11.02
C GLY A 109 13.05 -12.94 10.54
N GLY A 110 11.92 -13.15 9.85
CA GLY A 110 11.59 -14.40 9.19
C GLY A 110 12.00 -14.35 7.72
N GLY A 111 13.08 -15.05 7.33
CA GLY A 111 13.58 -15.01 5.96
C GLY A 111 12.51 -15.32 4.90
N TRP A 112 12.65 -14.69 3.73
CA TRP A 112 11.78 -14.80 2.54
C TRP A 112 11.39 -16.25 2.17
N TRP A 113 12.24 -17.22 2.49
CA TRP A 113 12.01 -18.65 2.26
C TRP A 113 10.78 -19.20 3.02
N LYS A 114 10.43 -18.66 4.19
CA LYS A 114 9.19 -19.02 4.90
C LYS A 114 7.93 -18.55 4.16
N ASN A 115 8.03 -17.41 3.47
CA ASN A 115 6.97 -16.89 2.61
C ASN A 115 6.80 -17.79 1.37
N ALA A 116 7.91 -18.20 0.75
CA ALA A 116 7.90 -19.13 -0.38
C ALA A 116 7.28 -20.50 -0.03
N ILE A 117 7.59 -21.06 1.14
CA ILE A 117 6.99 -22.33 1.61
C ILE A 117 5.48 -22.16 1.88
N SER A 118 5.07 -21.05 2.49
CA SER A 118 3.65 -20.77 2.79
C SER A 118 2.85 -20.53 1.49
N ALA A 119 3.43 -19.87 0.50
CA ALA A 119 2.85 -19.71 -0.83
C ALA A 119 2.67 -21.05 -1.55
N PHE A 120 3.67 -21.94 -1.48
CA PHE A 120 3.66 -23.20 -2.23
C PHE A 120 2.81 -24.31 -1.56
N LEU A 121 2.81 -24.42 -0.23
CA LEU A 121 2.15 -25.52 0.48
C LEU A 121 0.74 -25.19 0.99
N LYS A 122 0.43 -23.92 1.31
CA LYS A 122 -0.81 -23.56 2.03
C LYS A 122 -1.86 -22.83 1.18
N ARG A 123 -1.57 -22.54 -0.09
CA ARG A 123 -2.43 -21.76 -1.00
C ARG A 123 -2.87 -20.40 -0.41
N TYR A 124 -2.05 -19.79 0.44
CA TYR A 124 -2.31 -18.46 0.99
C TYR A 124 -2.19 -17.40 -0.11
N SER A 125 -2.90 -16.28 0.05
CA SER A 125 -2.86 -15.21 -0.93
C SER A 125 -1.54 -14.44 -0.87
N MET A 126 -1.06 -13.97 -2.03
CA MET A 126 0.00 -12.96 -2.04
C MET A 126 -0.57 -11.66 -1.45
N VAL A 127 0.29 -10.89 -0.78
CA VAL A 127 -0.14 -9.71 -0.03
C VAL A 127 -0.73 -8.67 -0.97
N SER A 128 -0.03 -8.37 -2.07
CA SER A 128 -0.48 -7.40 -3.08
C SER A 128 -1.64 -7.90 -3.95
N TRP A 129 -1.83 -9.22 -4.05
CA TRP A 129 -2.95 -9.81 -4.79
C TRP A 129 -4.22 -9.68 -3.97
N LEU A 130 -4.16 -9.96 -2.66
CA LEU A 130 -5.28 -9.72 -1.78
C LEU A 130 -5.72 -8.24 -1.78
N MET A 131 -4.77 -7.30 -1.87
CA MET A 131 -5.09 -5.88 -2.01
C MET A 131 -5.85 -5.59 -3.30
N ARG A 132 -5.41 -6.17 -4.42
CA ARG A 132 -6.11 -6.04 -5.71
C ARG A 132 -7.49 -6.69 -5.70
N ASP A 133 -7.63 -7.87 -5.08
CA ASP A 133 -8.93 -8.54 -4.89
C ASP A 133 -9.87 -7.64 -4.07
N ALA A 134 -9.39 -7.04 -2.98
CA ALA A 134 -10.18 -6.10 -2.19
C ALA A 134 -10.64 -4.90 -3.02
N LEU A 135 -9.73 -4.23 -3.74
CA LEU A 135 -10.06 -3.11 -4.64
C LEU A 135 -11.10 -3.47 -5.71
N SER A 136 -11.06 -4.72 -6.20
CA SER A 136 -11.95 -5.26 -7.23
C SER A 136 -13.35 -5.62 -6.72
N ASP A 137 -13.41 -6.24 -5.54
CA ASP A 137 -14.57 -7.03 -5.11
C ASP A 137 -15.23 -6.52 -3.84
N ALA A 138 -14.52 -5.79 -2.97
CA ALA A 138 -15.10 -5.26 -1.74
C ALA A 138 -16.14 -4.17 -2.04
N THR A 139 -17.25 -4.23 -1.29
CA THR A 139 -18.39 -3.31 -1.48
C THR A 139 -18.12 -1.93 -0.92
N ASP A 140 -17.33 -1.84 0.15
CA ASP A 140 -17.11 -0.65 0.96
C ASP A 140 -15.83 -0.81 1.82
N PHE A 141 -15.52 0.22 2.61
CA PHE A 141 -14.36 0.27 3.51
C PHE A 141 -14.34 -0.87 4.54
N GLU A 142 -15.48 -1.16 5.19
CA GLU A 142 -15.57 -2.20 6.21
C GLU A 142 -15.38 -3.60 5.63
N ALA A 143 -16.01 -3.90 4.49
CA ALA A 143 -15.86 -5.17 3.79
C ALA A 143 -14.40 -5.40 3.37
N ALA A 144 -13.74 -4.36 2.87
CA ALA A 144 -12.33 -4.40 2.51
C ALA A 144 -11.45 -4.63 3.75
N ALA A 145 -11.68 -3.91 4.86
CA ALA A 145 -10.93 -4.07 6.10
C ALA A 145 -11.11 -5.48 6.69
N LEU A 146 -12.32 -6.04 6.61
CA LEU A 146 -12.62 -7.40 7.03
C LEU A 146 -11.88 -8.44 6.18
N GLN A 147 -11.92 -8.30 4.85
CA GLN A 147 -11.22 -9.16 3.91
C GLN A 147 -9.70 -9.12 4.15
N LEU A 148 -9.14 -7.92 4.28
CA LEU A 148 -7.73 -7.67 4.54
C LEU A 148 -7.30 -8.01 5.96
N SER A 149 -8.22 -8.20 6.91
CA SER A 149 -7.90 -8.68 8.26
C SER A 149 -7.89 -10.21 8.34
N LYS A 150 -8.87 -10.86 7.71
CA LYS A 150 -9.15 -12.30 7.94
C LYS A 150 -8.54 -13.24 6.92
N THR A 151 -8.24 -12.77 5.70
CA THR A 151 -7.74 -13.66 4.65
C THR A 151 -6.28 -14.06 4.93
N PRO A 152 -5.95 -15.37 4.94
CA PRO A 152 -4.57 -15.82 5.13
C PRO A 152 -3.63 -15.34 4.01
N ILE A 153 -2.45 -14.85 4.39
CA ILE A 153 -1.45 -14.25 3.50
C ILE A 153 -0.08 -14.92 3.68
N ILE A 154 0.75 -14.89 2.64
CA ILE A 154 2.06 -15.56 2.61
C ILE A 154 3.12 -14.87 3.49
N ALA A 155 3.00 -13.56 3.67
CA ALA A 155 3.95 -12.69 4.36
C ALA A 155 3.22 -11.75 5.31
N GLU A 156 3.94 -11.23 6.30
CA GLU A 156 3.41 -10.23 7.22
C GLU A 156 3.44 -8.85 6.54
N VAL A 157 2.47 -8.00 6.87
CA VAL A 157 2.28 -6.70 6.20
C VAL A 157 1.56 -5.73 7.13
N TYR A 158 1.67 -4.43 6.87
CA TYR A 158 0.71 -3.43 7.33
C TYR A 158 -0.18 -3.04 6.16
N TYR A 159 -1.50 -3.19 6.31
CA TYR A 159 -2.45 -2.61 5.36
C TYR A 159 -2.94 -1.28 5.91
N ILE A 160 -2.68 -0.21 5.18
CA ILE A 160 -3.15 1.13 5.53
C ILE A 160 -4.34 1.43 4.62
N MET A 161 -5.45 1.84 5.21
CA MET A 161 -6.72 2.04 4.51
C MET A 161 -7.37 3.35 4.91
N ALA A 162 -8.05 3.97 3.95
CA ALA A 162 -8.84 5.16 4.17
C ALA A 162 -10.12 5.12 3.34
N GLY A 163 -11.28 5.31 3.95
CA GLY A 163 -12.60 5.34 3.34
C GLY A 163 -12.98 6.72 2.84
N THR A 164 -14.28 7.03 2.91
CA THR A 164 -14.88 8.28 2.44
C THR A 164 -15.49 9.11 3.57
N GLN A 165 -15.79 8.49 4.71
CA GLN A 165 -16.45 9.13 5.85
C GLN A 165 -15.44 9.50 6.94
N PRO A 166 -15.80 10.46 7.83
CA PRO A 166 -15.00 10.78 9.01
C PRO A 166 -14.67 9.53 9.83
N ASN A 167 -13.45 9.45 10.36
CA ASN A 167 -12.86 8.30 11.06
C ASN A 167 -12.75 6.99 10.26
N GLU A 168 -13.07 6.95 8.96
CA GLU A 168 -12.74 5.79 8.11
C GLU A 168 -11.26 5.83 7.71
N GLY A 169 -10.38 5.60 8.68
CA GLY A 169 -8.96 5.38 8.45
C GLY A 169 -8.44 4.33 9.41
N VAL A 170 -7.64 3.37 8.93
CA VAL A 170 -7.11 2.29 9.77
C VAL A 170 -5.76 1.77 9.28
N VAL A 171 -4.88 1.46 10.22
CA VAL A 171 -3.68 0.64 9.99
C VAL A 171 -3.93 -0.76 10.55
N ILE A 172 -3.91 -1.77 9.68
CA ILE A 172 -4.08 -3.18 10.05
C ILE A 172 -2.72 -3.85 10.07
N THR A 173 -2.21 -4.16 11.26
CA THR A 173 -0.97 -4.92 11.40
C THR A 173 -1.27 -6.40 11.22
N ARG A 174 -0.73 -7.05 10.19
CA ARG A 174 -1.06 -8.44 9.83
C ARG A 174 0.07 -9.43 10.12
N ASN A 175 -0.31 -10.49 10.82
CA ASN A 175 0.36 -11.78 10.73
C ASN A 175 -0.23 -12.60 9.55
N ARG A 176 0.45 -13.68 9.16
CA ARG A 176 0.00 -14.60 8.10
C ARG A 176 -1.43 -15.11 8.29
N ALA A 177 -1.81 -15.41 9.53
CA ALA A 177 -3.11 -16.02 9.85
C ALA A 177 -4.23 -15.03 10.22
N GLY A 178 -3.90 -13.77 10.49
CA GLY A 178 -4.87 -12.78 10.98
C GLY A 178 -4.23 -11.48 11.46
N PRO A 179 -5.00 -10.54 12.02
CA PRO A 179 -4.47 -9.28 12.51
C PRO A 179 -3.74 -9.49 13.84
N ALA A 180 -2.57 -8.85 13.97
CA ALA A 180 -1.89 -8.66 15.24
C ALA A 180 -2.45 -7.44 15.98
N ASP A 181 -2.87 -6.42 15.23
CA ASP A 181 -3.44 -5.18 15.75
C ASP A 181 -4.29 -4.48 14.67
N ILE A 182 -5.25 -3.67 15.10
CA ILE A 182 -6.09 -2.81 14.26
C ILE A 182 -6.07 -1.42 14.90
N TRP A 183 -5.50 -0.43 14.20
CA TRP A 183 -5.28 0.91 14.71
C TRP A 183 -6.10 1.94 13.90
N PRO A 184 -7.36 2.21 14.29
CA PRO A 184 -8.24 3.15 13.60
C PRO A 184 -7.91 4.60 13.95
N LEU A 185 -8.28 5.55 13.09
CA LEU A 185 -8.35 6.96 13.44
C LEU A 185 -9.36 7.19 14.57
N ASP A 186 -9.07 8.15 15.42
CA ASP A 186 -9.98 8.63 16.46
C ASP A 186 -9.84 10.14 16.59
N SER A 187 -10.46 10.85 15.64
CA SER A 187 -10.40 12.30 15.56
C SER A 187 -10.97 13.00 16.80
N LEU A 188 -11.88 12.35 17.55
CA LEU A 188 -12.41 12.86 18.82
C LEU A 188 -11.36 12.88 19.93
N ARG A 189 -10.34 12.02 19.85
CA ARG A 189 -9.22 11.96 20.79
C ARG A 189 -7.98 12.71 20.29
N GLY A 190 -8.10 13.43 19.18
CA GLY A 190 -7.00 14.12 18.53
C GLY A 190 -6.10 13.22 17.70
N GLU A 191 -6.48 11.96 17.47
CA GLU A 191 -5.77 11.01 16.60
C GLU A 191 -6.25 11.16 15.15
N TRP A 192 -6.04 12.36 14.59
CA TRP A 192 -6.50 12.74 13.24
C TRP A 192 -5.59 12.24 12.11
N PHE A 193 -4.47 11.59 12.43
CA PHE A 193 -3.61 10.92 11.44
C PHE A 193 -2.87 9.74 12.05
N HIS A 194 -2.53 8.77 11.20
CA HIS A 194 -1.62 7.68 11.51
C HIS A 194 -0.47 7.62 10.50
N VAL A 195 0.72 7.29 10.99
CA VAL A 195 1.92 7.08 10.19
C VAL A 195 2.42 5.65 10.39
N GLU A 196 2.37 4.87 9.33
CA GLU A 196 3.00 3.55 9.28
C GLU A 196 4.22 3.58 8.36
N THR A 197 5.24 2.80 8.73
CA THR A 197 6.45 2.59 7.94
C THR A 197 6.66 1.08 7.84
N ASN A 198 7.66 0.51 8.52
CA ASN A 198 7.95 -0.94 8.42
C ASN A 198 8.12 -1.64 9.78
N TYR A 199 7.75 -0.99 10.87
CA TYR A 199 7.91 -1.50 12.24
C TYR A 199 6.62 -1.30 13.03
N ASP A 200 6.33 -2.12 14.03
CA ASP A 200 5.03 -2.02 14.70
C ASP A 200 4.87 -0.67 15.41
N HIS A 201 3.66 -0.10 15.41
CA HIS A 201 3.41 1.24 15.97
C HIS A 201 3.67 1.35 17.48
N TRP A 202 3.48 0.25 18.22
CA TRP A 202 3.72 0.16 19.65
C TRP A 202 5.20 -0.08 20.02
N LEU A 203 6.10 -0.13 19.04
CA LEU A 203 7.54 -0.27 19.24
C LEU A 203 8.27 1.00 18.79
N ALA A 204 9.42 1.24 19.42
CA ALA A 204 10.31 2.31 18.99
C ALA A 204 10.88 2.01 17.59
N PRO A 205 11.00 3.03 16.71
CA PRO A 205 11.73 2.90 15.46
C PRO A 205 13.15 2.33 15.68
N PRO A 206 13.66 1.46 14.79
CA PRO A 206 15.05 1.06 14.85
C PRO A 206 15.96 2.28 14.59
N PRO A 207 17.06 2.48 15.35
CA PRO A 207 17.92 3.65 15.18
C PRO A 207 18.53 3.82 13.78
N SER A 208 18.62 2.74 13.00
CA SER A 208 19.13 2.75 11.63
C SER A 208 18.11 3.19 10.58
N ASP A 209 16.81 3.19 10.91
CA ASP A 209 15.73 3.57 10.01
C ASP A 209 14.55 4.16 10.81
N ASP A 210 14.64 5.45 11.15
CA ASP A 210 13.53 6.20 11.76
C ASP A 210 12.93 7.21 10.78
N ARG A 211 12.00 6.72 9.95
CA ARG A 211 11.17 7.54 9.04
C ARG A 211 9.87 7.99 9.69
N ARG A 212 9.35 7.25 10.68
CA ARG A 212 8.11 7.59 11.41
C ARG A 212 8.26 8.90 12.19
N THR A 213 9.32 9.09 12.97
CA THR A 213 9.45 10.29 13.81
C THR A 213 9.47 11.58 12.98
N PRO A 214 10.24 11.67 11.88
CA PRO A 214 10.21 12.86 11.00
C PRO A 214 8.86 13.07 10.29
N ALA A 215 8.18 12.00 9.87
CA ALA A 215 6.84 12.08 9.29
C ALA A 215 5.81 12.62 10.30
N ILE A 216 5.78 12.08 11.52
CA ILE A 216 4.90 12.56 12.61
C ILE A 216 5.17 14.04 12.91
N LYS A 217 6.45 14.42 12.99
CA LYS A 217 6.83 15.82 13.21
C LYS A 217 6.28 16.72 12.09
N ALA A 218 6.46 16.35 10.82
CA ALA A 218 5.97 17.12 9.69
C ALA A 218 4.43 17.17 9.62
N MET A 219 3.73 16.10 10.00
CA MET A 219 2.27 16.09 10.15
C MET A 219 1.80 17.06 11.24
N ASN A 220 2.46 17.05 12.41
CA ASN A 220 2.16 17.97 13.51
C ASN A 220 2.42 19.44 13.13
N GLU A 221 3.51 19.72 12.42
CA GLU A 221 3.83 21.07 11.92
C GLU A 221 2.84 21.53 10.85
N THR A 222 2.34 20.62 10.02
CA THR A 222 1.27 20.91 9.05
C THR A 222 -0.03 21.26 9.78
N GLY A 223 -0.42 20.43 10.75
CA GLY A 223 -1.64 20.57 11.53
C GLY A 223 -2.91 20.19 10.77
N GLN A 224 -3.92 19.72 11.51
CA GLN A 224 -5.17 19.20 10.96
C GLN A 224 -5.93 20.20 10.06
N ALA A 225 -5.86 21.49 10.38
CA ALA A 225 -6.54 22.53 9.60
C ALA A 225 -5.93 22.75 8.20
N ASN A 226 -4.70 22.32 7.97
CA ASN A 226 -3.99 22.55 6.70
C ASN A 226 -3.72 21.25 5.93
N ILE A 227 -4.14 20.09 6.44
CA ILE A 227 -3.91 18.82 5.75
C ILE A 227 -4.78 18.73 4.50
N ASN A 228 -4.15 18.42 3.37
CA ASN A 228 -4.76 18.17 2.08
C ASN A 228 -3.76 17.37 1.21
N ALA A 229 -4.12 17.10 -0.05
CA ALA A 229 -3.26 16.33 -0.94
C ALA A 229 -1.85 16.94 -1.13
N ASP A 230 -1.75 18.27 -1.26
CA ASP A 230 -0.48 18.96 -1.49
C ASP A 230 0.39 18.98 -0.24
N THR A 231 -0.19 19.25 0.93
CA THR A 231 0.57 19.25 2.20
C THR A 231 0.98 17.83 2.59
N LEU A 232 0.16 16.82 2.30
CA LEU A 232 0.52 15.42 2.47
C LEU A 232 1.68 15.00 1.54
N TYR A 233 1.68 15.44 0.28
CA TYR A 233 2.82 15.25 -0.62
C TYR A 233 4.11 15.91 -0.09
N LYS A 234 4.00 17.11 0.51
CA LYS A 234 5.14 17.80 1.15
C LYS A 234 5.68 17.01 2.33
N VAL A 235 4.82 16.47 3.20
CA VAL A 235 5.23 15.59 4.31
C VAL A 235 6.01 14.38 3.78
N LEU A 236 5.48 13.71 2.75
CA LEU A 236 6.15 12.58 2.09
C LEU A 236 7.42 12.97 1.32
N SER A 237 7.74 14.26 1.22
CA SER A 237 8.95 14.79 0.59
C SER A 237 10.02 15.23 1.60
N VAL A 238 9.76 15.12 2.91
CA VAL A 238 10.73 15.44 3.96
C VAL A 238 11.75 14.30 4.08
N LYS A 239 13.05 14.62 4.17
CA LYS A 239 14.07 13.59 4.46
C LYS A 239 14.02 13.20 5.96
N PRO A 240 14.12 11.92 6.33
CA PRO A 240 14.40 10.74 5.50
C PRO A 240 13.16 9.99 4.98
N VAL A 241 11.93 10.52 5.18
CA VAL A 241 10.69 9.93 4.62
C VAL A 241 10.81 9.77 3.10
N LEU A 242 11.31 10.81 2.44
CA LEU A 242 11.87 10.73 1.10
C LEU A 242 13.36 10.39 1.19
N ASN A 243 13.78 9.35 0.47
CA ASN A 243 15.16 8.87 0.49
C ASN A 243 15.61 8.35 -0.88
N SER A 244 16.87 7.93 -1.00
CA SER A 244 17.47 7.53 -2.27
C SER A 244 16.83 6.30 -2.92
N ILE A 245 16.16 5.46 -2.12
CA ILE A 245 15.47 4.26 -2.60
C ILE A 245 13.97 4.48 -2.85
N THR A 246 13.44 5.70 -2.62
CA THR A 246 12.07 6.04 -2.98
C THR A 246 11.89 5.98 -4.51
N VAL A 247 10.95 5.14 -4.94
CA VAL A 247 10.60 4.93 -6.34
C VAL A 247 9.52 5.91 -6.76
N TYR A 248 8.43 5.96 -5.99
CA TYR A 248 7.29 6.83 -6.26
C TYR A 248 6.60 7.29 -4.98
N THR A 249 5.85 8.37 -5.12
CA THR A 249 4.91 8.88 -4.12
C THR A 249 3.53 8.91 -4.71
N THR A 250 2.54 8.38 -4.01
CA THR A 250 1.13 8.48 -4.40
C THR A 250 0.36 9.25 -3.35
N VAL A 251 -0.52 10.14 -3.78
CA VAL A 251 -1.52 10.77 -2.92
C VAL A 251 -2.91 10.52 -3.52
N MET A 252 -3.86 10.17 -2.66
CA MET A 252 -5.20 9.73 -3.06
C MET A 252 -6.23 10.04 -1.97
N SER A 253 -7.50 10.08 -2.38
CA SER A 253 -8.66 10.18 -1.50
C SER A 253 -9.84 9.50 -2.17
N ALA A 254 -10.49 8.55 -1.49
CA ALA A 254 -11.58 7.80 -2.09
C ALA A 254 -12.79 8.68 -2.42
N ALA A 255 -13.00 9.76 -1.65
CA ALA A 255 -14.06 10.74 -1.89
C ALA A 255 -13.80 11.62 -3.12
N PHE A 256 -12.53 11.79 -3.50
CA PHE A 256 -12.08 12.58 -4.65
C PHE A 256 -11.21 11.74 -5.59
N PRO A 257 -11.75 10.67 -6.20
CA PRO A 257 -10.95 9.69 -6.93
C PRO A 257 -10.20 10.26 -8.13
N GLN A 258 -10.65 11.37 -8.71
CA GLN A 258 -9.97 12.10 -9.77
C GLN A 258 -8.62 12.71 -9.34
N ASN A 259 -8.38 12.84 -8.04
CA ASN A 259 -7.15 13.40 -7.49
C ASN A 259 -6.05 12.35 -7.27
N TYR A 260 -6.31 11.07 -7.58
CA TYR A 260 -5.28 10.03 -7.51
C TYR A 260 -4.10 10.41 -8.39
N THR A 261 -2.94 10.64 -7.76
CA THR A 261 -1.75 11.08 -8.47
C THR A 261 -0.53 10.37 -7.93
N THR A 262 0.26 9.81 -8.84
CA THR A 262 1.57 9.22 -8.54
C THR A 262 2.67 10.03 -9.20
N TRP A 263 3.70 10.36 -8.43
CA TRP A 263 4.94 10.96 -8.91
C TRP A 263 6.09 9.98 -8.73
N ILE A 264 6.73 9.62 -9.84
CA ILE A 264 8.05 8.98 -9.80
C ILE A 264 9.02 9.95 -9.11
N ARG A 265 9.81 9.46 -8.15
CA ARG A 265 10.71 10.30 -7.34
C ARG A 265 12.15 10.11 -7.77
N GLU A 266 12.81 11.20 -8.15
CA GLU A 266 14.26 11.25 -8.33
C GLU A 266 14.83 12.04 -7.14
N VAL A 267 15.68 11.38 -6.33
CA VAL A 267 16.15 11.88 -5.03
C VAL A 267 17.67 11.82 -4.94
#